data_AF-A0A814XNE2-F1
#
_entry.id   AF-A0A814XNE2-F1
#
_cell.length_a   1.000
_cell.length_b   1.000
_cell.length_c   1.000
_cell.angle_alpha   90.00
_cell.angle_beta   90.00
_cell.angle_gamma   90.00
#
_symmetry.space_group_name_H-M   'P 1'
#
loop_
_entity.id
_entity.type
_entity.pdbx_description
1 polymer ?
#
loop_
_entity_poly.entity_id
_entity_poly.type
_entity_poly.pdbx_seq_one_letter_code
_entity_poly.pdbx_strand_id
1 'polypeptide(L)'
;MISTIAASIVSYIIAIFLIFIATQSPCPWWADTIHGGFIIIFSHLIMALITGYVRITIGNRIKDQWSNKNGLFYFGISVQLGSALGTVPTFLMINVFDLFVAREPCHVYCIT
;
A
#
# COMPACT_ATOMS: atom_id res chain seq x y z
N MET A 1 6.60 20.42 6.56
CA MET A 1 6.21 20.28 5.15
C MET A 1 7.25 19.50 4.35
N ILE A 2 8.54 19.86 4.39
CA ILE A 2 9.61 19.11 3.70
C ILE A 2 9.70 17.65 4.19
N SER A 3 9.67 17.42 5.52
CA SER A 3 9.72 16.07 6.09
C SER A 3 8.53 15.18 5.68
N THR A 4 7.32 15.73 5.61
CA THR A 4 6.11 14.98 5.18
C THR A 4 6.14 14.63 3.70
N ILE A 5 6.70 15.51 2.86
CA ILE A 5 6.89 15.26 1.43
C ILE A 5 7.93 14.16 1.22
N ALA A 6 9.08 14.25 1.88
CA ALA A 6 10.12 13.23 1.81
C ALA A 6 9.60 11.85 2.27
N ALA A 7 8.86 11.81 3.37
CA ALA A 7 8.21 10.59 3.86
C ALA A 7 7.23 10.00 2.84
N SER A 8 6.44 10.84 2.19
CA SER A 8 5.49 10.39 1.14
C SER A 8 6.23 9.79 -0.06
N ILE A 9 7.33 10.41 -0.51
CA ILE A 9 8.16 9.91 -1.62
C ILE A 9 8.73 8.53 -1.27
N VAL A 10 9.29 8.36 -0.07
CA VAL A 10 9.82 7.07 0.39
C VAL A 10 8.73 6.00 0.42
N SER A 11 7.54 6.34 0.92
CA SER A 11 6.39 5.43 0.92
C SER A 11 5.98 5.00 -0.49
N TYR A 12 5.95 5.93 -1.45
CA TYR A 12 5.67 5.61 -2.86
C TYR A 12 6.73 4.70 -3.49
N ILE A 13 8.01 4.89 -3.19
CA ILE A 13 9.09 4.02 -3.69
C ILE A 13 8.88 2.59 -3.19
N ILE A 14 8.57 2.42 -1.91
CA ILE A 14 8.28 1.09 -1.33
C ILE A 14 7.01 0.49 -1.93
N ALA A 15 5.98 1.30 -2.18
CA ALA A 15 4.76 0.83 -2.84
C ALA A 15 5.00 0.35 -4.27
N ILE A 16 5.81 1.06 -5.05
CA ILE A 16 6.22 0.64 -6.41
C ILE A 16 6.96 -0.69 -6.34
N PHE A 17 7.89 -0.84 -5.39
CA PHE A 17 8.58 -2.10 -5.15
C PHE A 17 7.59 -3.24 -4.88
N LEU A 18 6.63 -3.07 -3.97
CA LEU A 18 5.64 -4.13 -3.67
C LEU A 18 4.73 -4.45 -4.86
N ILE A 19 4.30 -3.44 -5.62
CA ILE A 19 3.50 -3.65 -6.84
C ILE A 19 4.32 -4.40 -7.89
N PHE A 20 5.59 -4.06 -8.08
CA PHE A 20 6.48 -4.79 -8.97
C PHE A 20 6.55 -6.27 -8.59
N ILE A 21 6.54 -6.60 -7.29
CA ILE A 21 6.56 -8.00 -6.85
C ILE A 21 5.21 -8.69 -7.03
N ALA A 22 4.12 -7.96 -6.84
CA ALA A 22 2.79 -8.46 -7.18
C ALA A 22 2.68 -8.78 -8.69
N THR A 23 3.32 -8.01 -9.58
CA THR A 23 3.31 -8.30 -11.03
C THR A 23 4.08 -9.56 -11.43
N GLN A 24 4.94 -10.09 -10.56
CA GLN A 24 5.64 -11.35 -10.78
C GLN A 24 4.87 -12.58 -10.29
N SER A 25 3.60 -12.43 -9.89
CA SER A 25 2.75 -13.57 -9.56
C SER A 25 2.63 -14.53 -10.76
N PRO A 26 2.74 -15.87 -10.59
CA PRO A 26 2.69 -16.65 -9.34
C PRO A 26 4.05 -16.88 -8.65
N CYS A 27 5.17 -16.53 -9.30
CA CYS A 27 6.53 -16.80 -8.84
C CYS A 27 7.34 -15.52 -8.66
N PRO A 28 7.08 -14.74 -7.59
CA PRO A 28 7.90 -13.58 -7.28
C PRO A 28 9.35 -13.99 -7.03
N TRP A 29 10.27 -13.04 -7.22
CA TRP A 29 11.65 -13.22 -6.80
C TRP A 29 11.74 -13.72 -5.33
N TRP A 30 12.54 -14.75 -5.09
CA TRP A 30 12.70 -15.34 -3.74
C TRP A 30 11.39 -15.88 -3.14
N ALA A 31 10.44 -16.29 -4.00
CA ALA A 31 9.25 -17.04 -3.60
C ALA A 31 9.62 -18.25 -2.73
N ASP A 32 8.77 -18.54 -1.76
CA ASP A 32 8.88 -19.71 -0.86
C ASP A 32 10.16 -19.76 0.00
N THR A 33 10.93 -18.65 0.06
CA THR A 33 12.05 -18.49 0.98
C THR A 33 11.66 -17.64 2.20
N ILE A 34 12.24 -17.95 3.36
CA ILE A 34 12.00 -17.18 4.58
C ILE A 34 12.41 -15.70 4.43
N HIS A 35 13.51 -15.47 3.70
CA HIS A 35 14.05 -14.12 3.46
C HIS A 35 13.10 -13.27 2.62
N GLY A 36 12.52 -13.83 1.55
CA GLY A 36 11.53 -13.12 0.72
C GLY A 36 10.31 -12.71 1.53
N GLY A 37 9.77 -13.62 2.35
CA GLY A 37 8.64 -13.32 3.25
C GLY A 37 8.96 -12.19 4.24
N PHE A 38 10.12 -12.25 4.90
CA PHE A 38 10.55 -11.19 5.81
C PHE A 38 10.65 -9.82 5.13
N ILE A 39 11.27 -9.75 3.95
CA ILE A 39 11.43 -8.48 3.21
C ILE A 39 10.06 -7.88 2.86
N ILE A 40 9.15 -8.67 2.31
CA ILE A 40 7.82 -8.18 1.90
C ILE A 40 7.02 -7.66 3.10
N ILE A 41 6.97 -8.43 4.19
CA ILE A 41 6.25 -8.04 5.41
C ILE A 41 6.87 -6.77 6.01
N PHE A 42 8.20 -6.70 6.08
CA PHE A 42 8.90 -5.56 6.67
C PHE A 42 8.75 -4.29 5.82
N SER A 43 8.86 -4.41 4.50
CA SER A 43 8.60 -3.31 3.56
C SER A 43 7.16 -2.80 3.67
N HIS A 44 6.18 -3.70 3.71
CA HIS A 44 4.79 -3.32 3.87
C HIS A 44 4.53 -2.64 5.23
N LEU A 45 5.11 -3.16 6.31
CA LEU A 45 5.01 -2.58 7.65
C LEU A 45 5.57 -1.16 7.68
N ILE A 46 6.79 -0.94 7.17
CA ILE A 46 7.41 0.38 7.10
C ILE A 46 6.53 1.33 6.28
N MET A 47 6.05 0.88 5.12
CA MET A 47 5.19 1.69 4.27
C MET A 47 3.92 2.11 5.03
N ALA A 48 3.24 1.17 5.70
CA ALA A 48 2.03 1.45 6.48
C ALA A 48 2.29 2.46 7.62
N LEU A 49 3.41 2.33 8.34
CA LEU A 49 3.81 3.26 9.39
C LEU A 49 4.05 4.68 8.82
N ILE A 50 4.78 4.79 7.72
CA ILE A 50 5.06 6.08 7.08
C ILE A 50 3.77 6.73 6.56
N THR A 51 2.91 5.98 5.88
CA THR A 51 1.62 6.48 5.40
C THR A 51 0.72 6.92 6.57
N GLY A 52 0.70 6.17 7.66
CA GLY A 52 -0.01 6.54 8.90
C GLY A 52 0.50 7.85 9.49
N TYR A 53 1.81 8.01 9.61
CA TYR A 53 2.44 9.25 10.09
C TYR A 53 2.07 10.47 9.22
N VAL A 54 2.13 10.32 7.89
CA VAL A 54 1.75 11.37 6.95
C VAL A 54 0.28 11.76 7.12
N ARG A 55 -0.63 10.78 7.22
CA ARG A 55 -2.07 11.03 7.43
C ARG A 55 -2.34 11.80 8.72
N ILE A 56 -1.72 11.39 9.84
CA ILE A 56 -1.88 12.08 11.14
C ILE A 56 -1.36 13.51 11.06
N THR A 57 -0.18 13.71 10.46
CA THR A 57 0.44 15.03 10.36
C THR A 57 -0.39 15.97 9.49
N ILE A 58 -0.92 15.49 8.35
CA ILE A 58 -1.81 16.28 7.48
C ILE A 58 -3.13 16.56 8.21
N GLY A 59 -3.72 15.58 8.87
CA GLY A 59 -4.97 15.74 9.61
C GLY A 59 -4.86 16.79 10.72
N ASN A 60 -3.76 16.78 11.48
CA ASN A 60 -3.49 17.80 12.50
C ASN A 60 -3.33 19.19 11.88
N ARG A 61 -2.64 19.30 10.73
CA ARG A 61 -2.49 20.60 10.03
C ARG A 61 -3.82 21.16 9.53
N ILE A 62 -4.67 20.31 8.94
CA ILE A 62 -6.00 20.72 8.48
C ILE A 62 -6.85 21.16 9.68
N LYS A 63 -6.79 20.42 10.79
CA LYS A 63 -7.48 20.78 12.04
C LYS A 63 -7.03 22.13 12.59
N ASP A 64 -5.73 22.44 12.54
CA ASP A 64 -5.20 23.69 13.08
C ASP A 64 -5.49 24.90 12.16
N GLN A 65 -5.46 24.72 10.85
CA GLN A 65 -5.64 25.81 9.87
C GLN A 65 -7.10 26.12 9.55
N TRP A 66 -7.97 25.10 9.53
CA TRP A 66 -9.39 25.28 9.23
C TRP A 66 -10.19 25.39 10.53
N SER A 67 -10.60 26.61 10.88
CA SER A 67 -11.51 26.88 12.00
C SER A 67 -12.92 26.30 11.78
N ASN A 68 -13.22 25.80 10.57
CA ASN A 68 -14.51 25.24 10.19
C ASN A 68 -14.52 23.70 10.27
N LYS A 69 -15.57 23.11 10.87
CA LYS A 69 -15.74 21.66 11.13
C LYS A 69 -15.61 20.77 9.89
N ASN A 70 -15.77 21.33 8.70
CA ASN A 70 -15.84 20.56 7.45
C ASN A 70 -14.48 20.13 6.89
N GLY A 71 -13.36 20.72 7.34
CA GLY A 71 -12.03 20.40 6.79
C GLY A 71 -11.62 18.94 7.02
N LEU A 72 -11.89 18.40 8.21
CA LEU A 72 -11.59 17.01 8.54
C LEU A 72 -12.52 16.02 7.83
N PHE A 73 -13.75 16.44 7.52
CA PHE A 73 -14.70 15.63 6.75
C PHE A 73 -14.21 15.41 5.31
N TYR A 74 -13.78 16.47 4.62
CA TYR A 74 -13.21 16.35 3.27
C TYR A 74 -11.90 15.56 3.25
N PHE A 75 -11.07 15.69 4.30
CA PHE A 75 -9.88 14.84 4.47
C PHE A 75 -10.27 13.36 4.64
N GLY A 76 -11.30 13.06 5.43
CA GLY A 76 -11.81 11.70 5.57
C GLY A 76 -12.30 11.13 4.23
N ILE A 77 -13.07 11.92 3.47
CA ILE A 77 -13.54 11.52 2.13
C ILE A 77 -12.35 11.20 1.21
N SER A 78 -11.32 12.04 1.17
CA SER A 78 -10.17 11.79 0.28
C SER A 78 -9.41 10.52 0.65
N VAL A 79 -9.25 10.22 1.94
CA VAL A 79 -8.63 8.97 2.41
C VAL A 79 -9.46 7.75 2.00
N GLN A 80 -10.79 7.83 2.13
CA GLN A 80 -11.70 6.73 1.76
C GLN A 80 -11.80 6.52 0.24
N LEU A 81 -11.76 7.60 -0.53
CA LEU A 81 -11.64 7.50 -2.00
C LEU A 81 -10.33 6.82 -2.38
N GLY A 82 -9.24 7.11 -1.67
CA GLY A 82 -7.95 6.45 -1.88
C GLY A 82 -8.00 4.93 -1.65
N SER A 83 -8.68 4.46 -0.60
CA SER A 83 -8.82 3.01 -0.36
C SER A 83 -9.72 2.36 -1.41
N ALA A 84 -10.83 3.00 -1.80
CA ALA A 84 -11.69 2.51 -2.86
C ALA A 84 -10.94 2.38 -4.20
N LEU A 85 -10.14 3.39 -4.56
CA LEU A 85 -9.30 3.39 -5.76
C LEU A 85 -8.17 2.35 -5.71
N GLY A 86 -7.76 1.89 -4.54
CA GLY A 86 -6.83 0.77 -4.41
C GLY A 86 -7.52 -0.58 -4.53
N THR A 87 -8.63 -0.77 -3.80
CA THR A 87 -9.32 -2.06 -3.69
C THR A 87 -10.07 -2.43 -4.97
N VAL A 88 -10.80 -1.49 -5.58
CA VAL A 88 -11.63 -1.80 -6.76
C VAL A 88 -10.78 -2.30 -7.94
N PRO A 89 -9.68 -1.63 -8.35
CA PRO A 89 -8.84 -2.12 -9.43
C PRO A 89 -8.15 -3.44 -9.09
N THR A 90 -7.67 -3.59 -7.85
CA THR A 90 -7.01 -4.83 -7.41
C THR A 90 -7.99 -6.02 -7.46
N PHE A 91 -9.23 -5.82 -7.03
CA PHE A 91 -10.28 -6.84 -7.10
C PHE A 91 -10.56 -7.26 -8.55
N LEU A 92 -10.73 -6.29 -9.45
CA LEU A 92 -10.99 -6.55 -10.87
C LEU A 92 -9.80 -7.29 -11.52
N MET A 93 -8.58 -6.86 -11.24
CA MET A 93 -7.36 -7.49 -11.76
C MET A 93 -7.24 -8.95 -11.34
N ILE A 94 -7.58 -9.28 -10.08
CA ILE A 94 -7.44 -10.64 -9.55
C ILE A 94 -8.64 -11.54 -9.94
N ASN A 95 -9.88 -11.05 -9.83
CA ASN A 95 -11.07 -11.91 -9.90
C ASN A 95 -11.83 -11.87 -11.23
N VAL A 96 -11.59 -10.86 -12.07
CA VAL A 96 -12.32 -10.69 -13.34
C VAL A 96 -11.39 -10.87 -14.52
N PHE A 97 -10.20 -10.29 -14.45
CA PHE A 97 -9.21 -10.35 -15.53
C PHE A 97 -8.14 -11.43 -15.36
N ASP A 98 -8.09 -12.09 -14.19
CA ASP A 98 -7.09 -13.10 -13.83
C ASP A 98 -5.63 -12.68 -14.14
N LEU A 99 -5.34 -11.38 -14.09
CA LEU A 99 -4.02 -10.80 -14.35
C LEU A 99 -3.03 -11.15 -13.24
N PHE A 100 -3.53 -11.27 -12.01
CA PHE A 100 -2.76 -11.70 -10.86
C PHE A 100 -3.40 -12.95 -10.25
N VAL A 101 -2.63 -14.04 -10.23
CA VAL A 101 -3.07 -15.29 -9.63
C VAL A 101 -2.88 -15.22 -8.11
N ALA A 102 -3.93 -15.51 -7.34
CA ALA A 102 -3.82 -15.66 -5.90
C ALA A 102 -3.16 -17.00 -5.56
N ARG A 103 -2.22 -17.01 -4.60
CA ARG A 103 -1.65 -18.24 -4.08
C ARG A 103 -2.59 -18.89 -3.06
N GLU A 104 -2.91 -20.15 -3.30
CA GLU A 104 -3.61 -21.03 -2.37
C GLU A 104 -2.64 -21.53 -1.28
N PRO A 105 -3.12 -21.65 -0.03
CA PRO A 105 -2.32 -22.24 1.03
C PRO A 105 -2.00 -23.71 0.70
N CYS A 106 -0.79 -24.14 1.01
CA CYS A 106 -0.30 -25.53 0.82
C CYS A 106 -0.11 -25.99 -0.64
N HIS A 107 -0.07 -25.08 -1.62
CA HIS A 107 0.34 -25.41 -3.00
C HIS A 107 1.74 -24.84 -3.30
N VAL A 108 2.64 -25.67 -3.83
CA VAL A 108 3.95 -25.22 -4.34
C VAL A 108 3.73 -24.71 -5.76
N TYR A 109 3.99 -23.43 -5.99
CA TYR A 109 3.82 -22.81 -7.32
C TYR A 109 5.13 -22.77 -8.10
N CYS A 110 6.25 -22.63 -7.41
CA CYS A 110 7.57 -22.53 -8.02
C CYS A 110 8.40 -23.72 -7.61
N ILE A 111 8.66 -24.60 -8.58
CA ILE A 111 9.66 -25.66 -8.47
C ILE A 111 10.98 -24.98 -8.82
N THR A 112 11.98 -25.02 -7.93
CA THR A 112 13.36 -24.64 -8.26
C THR A 112 13.86 -25.38 -9.50
#